data_AF-A0A329VH54-F1
#
_entry.id   AF-A0A329VH54-F1
#
_cell.length_a   1.000
_cell.length_b   1.000
_cell.length_c   1.000
_cell.angle_alpha   90.00
_cell.angle_beta   90.00
_cell.angle_gamma   90.00
#
_symmetry.space_group_name_H-M   'P 1'
#
loop_
_entity.id
_entity.type
_entity.pdbx_description
1 polymer ?
#
loop_
_entity_poly.entity_id
_entity_poly.type
_entity_poly.pdbx_seq_one_letter_code
_entity_poly.pdbx_strand_id
1 'polypeptide(L)'
;GTLIAGKQVDINAEALSGDGQLLSQGDMAVTLTEDFHHTGNTAANGNLTLKTTGNLLNDRQIKAGQALYLGARNLTNSAAGEISAGQTQIKVHDTLNNTGLIDGGLTHLTANTLNNTGTGRIYGDQLALQTGTLNNSAQDGKAAV
;
A
#
# COMPACT_ATOMS: atom_id res chain seq x y z
N GLY A 1 10.26 12.73 11.29
CA GLY A 1 9.49 13.94 11.69
C GLY A 1 8.00 13.69 11.53
N THR A 2 7.13 14.63 11.94
CA THR A 2 5.67 14.46 11.87
C THR A 2 5.01 15.62 11.13
N LEU A 3 4.22 15.32 10.11
CA LEU A 3 3.37 16.25 9.38
C LEU A 3 1.90 15.92 9.66
N ILE A 4 1.14 16.92 10.12
CA ILE A 4 -0.28 16.78 10.47
C ILE A 4 -1.05 17.91 9.81
N ALA A 5 -2.12 17.59 9.08
CA ALA A 5 -3.05 18.58 8.57
C ALA A 5 -4.49 18.32 9.06
N GLY A 6 -5.21 19.40 9.37
CA GLY A 6 -6.62 19.33 9.79
C GLY A 6 -7.63 19.15 8.65
N LYS A 7 -7.17 19.18 7.38
CA LYS A 7 -8.06 19.06 6.22
C LYS A 7 -7.45 18.25 5.07
N GLN A 8 -6.25 18.62 4.62
CA GLN A 8 -5.64 18.03 3.45
C GLN A 8 -4.12 18.02 3.59
N VAL A 9 -3.49 16.93 3.12
CA VAL A 9 -2.04 16.87 2.88
C VAL A 9 -1.81 16.67 1.39
N ASP A 10 -1.07 17.57 0.76
CA ASP A 10 -0.63 17.42 -0.64
C ASP A 10 0.89 17.49 -0.71
N ILE A 11 1.53 16.41 -1.17
CA ILE A 11 2.97 16.31 -1.33
C ILE A 11 3.28 15.94 -2.78
N ASN A 12 4.09 16.76 -3.44
CA ASN A 12 4.70 16.45 -4.72
C ASN A 12 6.21 16.67 -4.58
N ALA A 13 6.98 15.59 -4.65
CA ALA A 13 8.41 15.61 -4.39
C ALA A 13 9.11 14.52 -5.20
N GLU A 14 10.43 14.59 -5.36
CA GLU A 14 11.18 13.50 -5.97
C GLU A 14 11.18 12.28 -5.05
N ALA A 15 11.57 12.49 -3.79
CA ALA A 15 11.63 11.47 -2.76
C ALA A 15 11.15 11.98 -1.39
N LEU A 16 10.80 11.04 -0.51
CA LEU A 16 10.63 11.24 0.92
C LEU A 16 11.50 10.23 1.66
N SER A 17 12.04 10.61 2.81
CA SER A 17 12.84 9.71 3.66
C SER A 17 12.07 8.50 4.18
N GLY A 18 10.74 8.62 4.26
CA GLY A 18 9.83 7.52 4.60
C GLY A 18 9.82 7.06 6.06
N ASP A 19 10.67 7.62 6.91
CA ASP A 19 10.76 7.40 8.36
C ASP A 19 9.84 8.33 9.19
N GLY A 20 9.11 9.21 8.51
CA GLY A 20 8.20 10.19 9.11
C GLY A 20 6.76 9.72 9.32
N GLN A 21 6.00 10.54 10.03
CA GLN A 21 4.56 10.38 10.23
C GLN A 21 3.82 11.37 9.32
N LEU A 22 2.94 10.87 8.44
CA LEU A 22 2.09 11.68 7.58
C LEU A 22 0.64 11.47 8.00
N LEU A 23 -0.01 12.50 8.56
CA LEU A 23 -1.36 12.41 9.10
C LEU A 23 -2.27 13.49 8.50
N SER A 24 -3.47 13.11 8.03
CA SER A 24 -4.51 14.03 7.56
C SER A 24 -5.85 13.73 8.21
N GLN A 25 -6.51 14.75 8.77
CA GLN A 25 -7.90 14.64 9.23
C GLN A 25 -8.93 14.62 8.09
N GLY A 26 -8.53 14.90 6.85
CA GLY A 26 -9.33 14.70 5.65
C GLY A 26 -8.58 13.84 4.63
N ASP A 27 -8.44 14.29 3.39
CA ASP A 27 -7.76 13.51 2.35
C ASP A 27 -6.24 13.74 2.35
N MET A 28 -5.53 12.87 1.65
CA MET A 28 -4.08 12.96 1.45
C MET A 28 -3.71 12.54 0.03
N ALA A 29 -2.89 13.33 -0.62
CA ALA A 29 -2.26 13.01 -1.90
C ALA A 29 -0.74 13.12 -1.77
N VAL A 30 -0.03 12.05 -2.12
CA VAL A 30 1.43 11.97 -2.15
C VAL A 30 1.84 11.45 -3.52
N THR A 31 2.61 12.25 -4.26
CA THR A 31 3.19 11.88 -5.55
C THR A 31 4.71 12.00 -5.46
N LEU A 32 5.39 10.90 -5.76
CA LEU A 32 6.84 10.75 -5.75
C LEU A 32 7.34 10.30 -7.13
N THR A 33 8.59 10.58 -7.46
CA THR A 33 9.21 10.11 -8.70
C THR A 33 10.33 9.10 -8.49
N GLU A 34 10.80 8.94 -7.25
CA GLU A 34 11.82 7.97 -6.86
C GLU A 34 11.27 6.82 -6.01
N ASP A 35 12.12 5.84 -5.74
CA ASP A 35 11.82 4.74 -4.85
C ASP A 35 11.42 5.27 -3.45
N PHE A 36 10.46 4.61 -2.83
CA PHE A 36 9.93 4.99 -1.52
C PHE A 36 10.01 3.83 -0.53
N HIS A 37 10.92 3.95 0.44
CA HIS A 37 11.01 3.04 1.57
C HIS A 37 10.23 3.60 2.76
N HIS A 38 9.02 3.11 2.96
CA HIS A 38 8.13 3.54 4.02
C HIS A 38 8.37 2.73 5.29
N THR A 39 8.89 3.40 6.32
CA THR A 39 9.18 2.84 7.65
C THR A 39 8.47 3.58 8.79
N GLY A 40 7.80 4.68 8.48
CA GLY A 40 6.96 5.47 9.39
C GLY A 40 5.48 5.08 9.34
N ASN A 41 4.55 6.01 9.58
CA ASN A 41 3.12 5.74 9.36
C ASN A 41 2.48 6.82 8.49
N THR A 42 1.52 6.40 7.67
CA THR A 42 0.72 7.27 6.82
C THR A 42 -0.75 6.99 7.07
N ALA A 43 -1.52 8.00 7.45
CA ALA A 43 -2.95 7.86 7.68
C ALA A 43 -3.72 9.09 7.20
N ALA A 44 -4.80 8.85 6.45
CA ALA A 44 -5.80 9.85 6.09
C ALA A 44 -7.16 9.41 6.61
N ASN A 45 -7.92 10.28 7.28
CA ASN A 45 -9.28 9.94 7.70
C ASN A 45 -10.25 9.87 6.51
N GLY A 46 -9.96 10.58 5.43
CA GLY A 46 -10.69 10.52 4.17
C GLY A 46 -10.05 9.54 3.18
N ASN A 47 -9.76 10.03 1.98
CA ASN A 47 -9.11 9.30 0.91
C ASN A 47 -7.58 9.46 0.96
N LEU A 48 -6.85 8.42 0.57
CA LEU A 48 -5.40 8.46 0.38
C LEU A 48 -5.06 8.10 -1.06
N THR A 49 -4.36 8.99 -1.76
CA THR A 49 -3.66 8.68 -3.01
C THR A 49 -2.16 8.69 -2.76
N LEU A 50 -1.49 7.57 -2.95
CA LEU A 50 -0.04 7.45 -2.87
C LEU A 50 0.49 6.91 -4.20
N LYS A 51 1.28 7.71 -4.91
CA LYS A 51 1.87 7.33 -6.19
C LYS A 51 3.37 7.52 -6.15
N THR A 52 4.10 6.53 -6.64
CA THR A 52 5.50 6.68 -7.03
C THR A 52 5.71 6.10 -8.43
N THR A 53 6.61 6.67 -9.23
CA THR A 53 7.09 6.01 -10.46
C THR A 53 8.16 4.95 -10.18
N GLY A 54 8.70 4.92 -8.96
CA GLY A 54 9.69 3.96 -8.48
C GLY A 54 9.08 2.71 -7.82
N ASN A 55 9.92 2.00 -7.09
CA ASN A 55 9.54 0.91 -6.20
C ASN A 55 8.98 1.46 -4.88
N LEU A 56 7.98 0.79 -4.32
CA LEU A 56 7.50 1.06 -2.97
C LEU A 56 7.78 -0.15 -2.08
N LEU A 57 8.52 0.06 -0.99
CA LEU A 57 8.67 -0.90 0.10
C LEU A 57 7.92 -0.36 1.31
N ASN A 58 6.86 -1.04 1.71
CA ASN A 58 6.10 -0.74 2.92
C ASN A 58 6.47 -1.71 4.04
N ASP A 59 7.07 -1.18 5.10
CA ASP A 59 7.41 -1.91 6.32
C ASP A 59 6.50 -1.57 7.50
N ARG A 60 5.51 -0.69 7.30
CA ARG A 60 4.59 -0.22 8.35
C ARG A 60 3.19 0.06 7.79
N GLN A 61 2.50 1.08 8.30
CA GLN A 61 1.08 1.28 8.08
C GLN A 61 0.83 2.40 7.08
N ILE A 62 0.07 2.07 6.04
CA ILE A 62 -0.51 3.01 5.08
C ILE A 62 -2.03 2.81 5.15
N LYS A 63 -2.75 3.81 5.70
CA LYS A 63 -4.20 3.70 5.97
C LYS A 63 -5.01 4.85 5.39
N ALA A 64 -6.23 4.55 4.96
CA ALA A 64 -7.25 5.54 4.68
C ALA A 64 -8.57 5.17 5.36
N GLY A 65 -9.34 6.14 5.83
CA GLY A 65 -10.66 5.86 6.40
C GLY A 65 -11.66 5.42 5.32
N GLN A 66 -11.63 6.07 4.15
CA GLN A 66 -12.61 5.86 3.08
C GLN A 66 -12.05 5.01 1.95
N ALA A 67 -11.17 5.58 1.12
CA ALA A 67 -10.57 4.87 -0.01
C ALA A 67 -9.07 5.12 -0.11
N LEU A 68 -8.32 4.10 -0.50
CA LEU A 68 -6.90 4.16 -0.77
C LEU A 68 -6.66 3.80 -2.24
N TYR A 69 -5.94 4.66 -2.94
CA TYR A 69 -5.32 4.36 -4.23
C TYR A 69 -3.80 4.36 -4.09
N LEU A 70 -3.15 3.25 -4.43
CA LEU A 70 -1.69 3.14 -4.46
C LEU A 70 -1.21 2.81 -5.88
N GLY A 71 -0.28 3.60 -6.39
CA GLY A 71 0.39 3.36 -7.68
C GLY A 71 1.91 3.24 -7.53
N ALA A 72 2.52 2.19 -8.07
CA ALA A 72 3.97 2.00 -8.07
C ALA A 72 4.45 1.15 -9.26
N ARG A 73 5.75 1.18 -9.56
CA ARG A 73 6.35 0.22 -10.52
C ARG A 73 6.39 -1.19 -9.93
N ASN A 74 6.95 -1.33 -8.73
CA ASN A 74 6.85 -2.53 -7.89
C ASN A 74 6.35 -2.17 -6.50
N LEU A 75 5.70 -3.11 -5.84
CA LEU A 75 5.30 -2.99 -4.44
C LEU A 75 5.78 -4.20 -3.66
N THR A 76 6.46 -3.95 -2.54
CA THR A 76 6.67 -4.95 -1.50
C THR A 76 5.98 -4.48 -0.23
N ASN A 77 4.95 -5.20 0.20
CA ASN A 77 4.34 -5.05 1.52
C ASN A 77 4.92 -6.15 2.43
N SER A 78 5.87 -5.78 3.28
CA SER A 78 6.61 -6.74 4.10
C SER A 78 5.75 -7.33 5.21
N ALA A 79 6.27 -8.30 5.96
CA ALA A 79 5.55 -8.94 7.06
C ALA A 79 5.08 -7.96 8.16
N ALA A 80 5.77 -6.82 8.32
CA ALA A 80 5.36 -5.74 9.23
C ALA A 80 4.44 -4.70 8.57
N GLY A 81 4.29 -4.78 7.24
CA GLY A 81 3.50 -3.89 6.42
C GLY A 81 2.00 -4.15 6.49
N GLU A 82 1.23 -3.07 6.56
CA GLU A 82 -0.21 -3.04 6.43
C GLU A 82 -0.62 -1.94 5.44
N ILE A 83 -1.43 -2.30 4.46
CA ILE A 83 -2.10 -1.37 3.56
C ILE A 83 -3.61 -1.61 3.69
N SER A 84 -4.35 -0.66 4.26
CA SER A 84 -5.77 -0.87 4.54
C SER A 84 -6.64 0.38 4.42
N ALA A 85 -7.88 0.19 3.96
CA ALA A 85 -8.89 1.23 3.87
C ALA A 85 -10.31 0.66 3.80
N GLY A 86 -11.35 1.50 3.83
CA GLY A 86 -12.71 1.04 3.48
C GLY A 86 -12.79 0.45 2.07
N GLN A 87 -12.08 1.06 1.12
CA GLN A 87 -11.83 0.51 -0.22
C GLN A 87 -10.34 0.64 -0.56
N THR A 88 -9.69 -0.47 -0.87
CA THR A 88 -8.26 -0.53 -1.18
C THR A 88 -8.07 -0.87 -2.65
N GLN A 89 -7.51 0.06 -3.41
CA GLN A 89 -7.16 -0.10 -4.81
C GLN A 89 -5.65 0.05 -4.99
N ILE A 90 -5.00 -1.00 -5.49
CA ILE A 90 -3.55 -1.00 -5.70
C ILE A 90 -3.27 -1.36 -7.15
N LYS A 91 -2.57 -0.46 -7.83
CA LYS A 91 -2.12 -0.64 -9.22
C LYS A 91 -0.59 -0.65 -9.26
N VAL A 92 -0.03 -1.83 -9.50
CA VAL A 92 1.40 -2.05 -9.65
C VAL A 92 1.68 -2.37 -11.11
N HIS A 93 2.73 -1.79 -11.69
CA HIS A 93 3.08 -2.09 -13.07
C HIS A 93 3.62 -3.52 -13.22
N ASP A 94 4.63 -3.88 -12.43
CA ASP A 94 5.37 -5.12 -12.55
C ASP A 94 4.94 -6.14 -11.48
N THR A 95 5.57 -6.12 -10.31
CA THR A 95 5.39 -7.15 -9.28
C THR A 95 4.85 -6.56 -7.98
N LEU A 96 3.76 -7.14 -7.48
CA LEU A 96 3.28 -6.96 -6.12
C LEU A 96 3.71 -8.16 -5.29
N ASN A 97 4.56 -7.93 -4.28
CA ASN A 97 4.92 -8.91 -3.26
C ASN A 97 4.22 -8.57 -1.95
N ASN A 98 3.45 -9.51 -1.43
CA ASN A 98 2.78 -9.38 -0.14
C ASN A 98 3.21 -10.51 0.80
N THR A 99 3.83 -10.11 1.91
CA THR A 99 4.05 -10.97 3.09
C THR A 99 3.37 -10.40 4.34
N GLY A 100 2.84 -9.17 4.26
CA GLY A 100 2.06 -8.50 5.31
C GLY A 100 0.55 -8.58 5.10
N LEU A 101 -0.15 -7.50 5.40
CA LEU A 101 -1.61 -7.38 5.22
C LEU A 101 -1.97 -6.34 4.15
N ILE A 102 -2.85 -6.74 3.23
CA ILE A 102 -3.60 -5.84 2.36
C ILE A 102 -5.09 -6.10 2.63
N ASP A 103 -5.85 -5.05 2.98
CA ASP A 103 -7.22 -5.22 3.46
C ASP A 103 -8.13 -4.05 3.04
N GLY A 104 -9.42 -4.33 2.94
CA GLY A 104 -10.48 -3.36 2.82
C GLY A 104 -11.83 -4.02 2.58
N GLY A 105 -12.94 -3.29 2.71
CA GLY A 105 -14.26 -3.83 2.37
C GLY A 105 -14.32 -4.27 0.90
N LEU A 106 -13.78 -3.43 0.01
CA LEU A 106 -13.40 -3.82 -1.34
C LEU A 106 -11.88 -3.79 -1.45
N THR A 107 -11.28 -4.88 -1.90
CA THR A 107 -9.86 -4.93 -2.27
C THR A 107 -9.73 -5.25 -3.76
N HIS A 108 -9.12 -4.33 -4.51
CA HIS A 108 -8.86 -4.46 -5.93
C HIS A 108 -7.38 -4.29 -6.24
N LEU A 109 -6.74 -5.38 -6.67
CA LEU A 109 -5.31 -5.40 -7.01
C LEU A 109 -5.13 -5.61 -8.50
N THR A 110 -4.29 -4.77 -9.11
CA THR A 110 -3.83 -4.93 -10.50
C THR A 110 -2.30 -5.00 -10.51
N ALA A 111 -1.73 -6.04 -11.11
CA ALA A 111 -0.28 -6.22 -11.29
C ALA A 111 0.02 -7.14 -12.48
N ASN A 112 1.26 -7.16 -13.01
CA ASN A 112 1.64 -8.24 -13.93
C ASN A 112 1.84 -9.56 -13.18
N THR A 113 2.51 -9.49 -12.03
CA THR A 113 2.69 -10.61 -11.10
C THR A 113 2.26 -10.22 -9.70
N LEU A 114 1.43 -11.06 -9.09
CA LEU A 114 1.01 -10.95 -7.69
C LEU A 114 1.53 -12.16 -6.92
N ASN A 115 2.45 -11.93 -6.00
CA ASN A 115 2.98 -12.91 -5.07
C ASN A 115 2.40 -12.65 -3.68
N ASN A 116 1.58 -13.58 -3.20
CA ASN A 116 1.11 -13.62 -1.83
C ASN A 116 1.77 -14.83 -1.16
N THR A 117 2.77 -14.60 -0.31
CA THR A 117 3.65 -15.67 0.17
C THR A 117 3.79 -15.66 1.69
N GLY A 118 3.99 -16.85 2.28
CA GLY A 118 4.28 -16.96 3.71
C GLY A 118 3.16 -16.45 4.61
N THR A 119 3.40 -15.33 5.30
CA THR A 119 2.42 -14.66 6.16
C THR A 119 1.51 -13.67 5.44
N GLY A 120 1.63 -13.56 4.12
CA GLY A 120 0.83 -12.67 3.29
C GLY A 120 -0.66 -12.91 3.47
N ARG A 121 -1.39 -11.81 3.65
CA ARG A 121 -2.85 -11.78 3.72
C ARG A 121 -3.42 -10.75 2.79
N ILE A 122 -4.44 -11.15 2.03
CA ILE A 122 -5.20 -10.26 1.14
C ILE A 122 -6.68 -10.47 1.42
N TYR A 123 -7.31 -9.50 2.09
CA TYR A 123 -8.69 -9.59 2.53
C TYR A 123 -9.60 -8.58 1.85
N GLY A 124 -10.87 -8.94 1.79
CA GLY A 124 -11.99 -8.02 1.63
C GLY A 124 -13.32 -8.72 1.52
N ASP A 125 -14.42 -8.00 1.80
CA ASP A 125 -15.79 -8.51 1.57
C ASP A 125 -16.01 -8.77 0.08
N GLN A 126 -15.38 -7.93 -0.76
CA GLN A 126 -15.23 -8.13 -2.19
C GLN A 126 -13.75 -8.09 -2.56
N LEU A 127 -13.29 -9.12 -3.27
CA LEU A 127 -11.91 -9.24 -3.74
C LEU A 127 -11.88 -9.34 -5.26
N ALA A 128 -11.17 -8.40 -5.90
CA ALA A 128 -10.91 -8.41 -7.34
C ALA A 128 -9.41 -8.42 -7.60
N LEU A 129 -8.93 -9.41 -8.35
CA LEU A 129 -7.52 -9.54 -8.71
C LEU A 129 -7.39 -9.57 -10.23
N GLN A 130 -6.73 -8.58 -10.79
CA GLN A 130 -6.35 -8.53 -12.20
C GLN A 130 -4.85 -8.71 -12.31
N THR A 131 -4.40 -9.93 -12.61
CA THR A 131 -2.98 -10.24 -12.75
C THR A 131 -2.70 -11.21 -13.89
N GLY A 132 -1.51 -11.09 -14.49
CA GLY A 132 -1.02 -12.09 -15.44
C GLY A 132 -0.68 -13.40 -14.74
N THR A 133 0.01 -13.30 -13.59
CA THR A 133 0.37 -14.43 -12.74
C THR A 133 -0.04 -14.18 -11.29
N LEU A 134 -0.73 -15.14 -10.69
CA LEU A 134 -1.02 -15.17 -9.26
C LEU A 134 -0.28 -16.34 -8.61
N ASN A 135 0.67 -16.03 -7.74
CA ASN A 135 1.36 -17.02 -6.90
C ASN A 135 0.86 -16.87 -5.46
N ASN A 136 0.14 -17.88 -4.98
CA ASN A 136 -0.26 -17.98 -3.58
C ASN A 136 0.44 -19.20 -2.97
N SER A 137 1.57 -18.98 -2.29
CA SER A 137 2.45 -20.08 -1.86
C SER A 137 2.82 -19.98 -0.38
N ALA A 138 3.04 -21.15 0.22
CA ALA A 138 3.55 -21.22 1.57
C ALA A 138 5.05 -20.87 1.61
N GLN A 139 5.46 -20.23 2.70
CA GLN A 139 6.87 -20.01 3.04
C GLN A 139 7.04 -20.38 4.52
N ASP A 140 8.11 -21.11 4.83
CA ASP A 140 8.43 -21.58 6.19
C ASP A 140 7.27 -22.33 6.88
N GLY A 141 6.51 -23.10 6.10
CA GLY A 141 5.36 -23.88 6.59
C GLY A 141 4.09 -23.07 6.86
N LYS A 142 4.07 -21.76 6.60
CA LYS A 142 2.86 -20.93 6.67
C LYS A 142 2.37 -20.62 5.26
N ALA A 143 1.13 -21.03 4.98
CA ALA A 143 0.44 -20.62 3.76
C ALA A 143 -0.08 -19.19 3.92
N ALA A 144 0.01 -18.43 2.85
CA ALA A 144 -0.65 -17.15 2.76
C ALA A 144 -2.18 -17.35 2.71
N VAL A 145 -2.94 -16.44 3.33
CA VAL A 145 -4.40 -16.58 3.57
C VAL A 145 -5.19 -15.46 2.91
#